data_AF-A0A699VAP4-F1
#
_entry.id   AF-A0A699VAP4-F1
#
_cell.length_a   1.000
_cell.length_b   1.000
_cell.length_c   1.000
_cell.angle_alpha   90.00
_cell.angle_beta   90.00
_cell.angle_gamma   90.00
#
_symmetry.space_group_name_H-M   'P 1'
#
loop_
_entity.id
_entity.type
_entity.pdbx_description
1 polymer ?
#
loop_
_entity_poly.entity_id
_entity_poly.type
_entity_poly.pdbx_seq_one_letter_code
_entity_poly.pdbx_strand_id
1 'polypeptide(L)'
;MPNLRTLENPKSELASEVYSADGVLLGKYFRENRTPAEYRDLPQNLVDALVATEDVRFEQHSGIDFKSIMRAVAGLGRSGGGSTLSQQVAKVLFKTRPGEASNLNDGKLNGGGKLGLLITKTKEWLLAIRLERNYTKREIMRMYLNTVDFGSNAY
;
A
#
# COMPACT_ATOMS: atom_id res chain seq x y z
N MET A 1 11.00 -4.03 14.50
CA MET A 1 9.88 -4.06 13.54
C MET A 1 8.88 -2.98 13.96
N PRO A 2 8.20 -2.29 13.02
CA PRO A 2 7.27 -1.22 13.37
C PRO A 2 6.05 -1.77 14.09
N ASN A 3 5.42 -0.96 14.93
CA ASN A 3 4.22 -1.35 15.66
C ASN A 3 2.97 -1.12 14.79
N LEU A 4 2.08 -2.12 14.70
CA LEU A 4 0.82 -2.01 13.95
C LEU A 4 -0.16 -1.00 14.56
N ARG A 5 -0.01 -0.66 15.84
CA ARG A 5 -0.88 0.32 16.52
C ARG A 5 -0.90 1.70 15.85
N THR A 6 0.17 2.07 15.14
CA THR A 6 0.23 3.30 14.35
C THR A 6 -0.66 3.25 13.10
N LEU A 7 -1.01 2.04 12.62
CA LEU A 7 -1.94 1.79 11.51
C LEU A 7 -3.39 1.61 11.97
N GLU A 8 -3.59 1.13 13.20
CA GLU A 8 -4.93 1.03 13.81
C GLU A 8 -5.47 2.42 14.20
N ASN A 9 -4.57 3.38 14.45
CA ASN A 9 -4.91 4.76 14.72
C ASN A 9 -3.94 5.68 13.95
N PRO A 10 -4.06 5.74 12.61
CA PRO A 10 -3.31 6.73 11.86
C PRO A 10 -3.80 8.07 12.40
N LYS A 11 -2.90 8.95 12.87
CA LYS A 11 -3.26 10.34 13.12
C LYS A 11 -3.79 10.85 11.80
N SER A 12 -5.10 10.82 11.65
CA SER A 12 -5.75 10.99 10.38
C SER A 12 -5.31 12.37 9.91
N GLU A 13 -4.53 12.42 8.83
CA GLU A 13 -4.13 13.68 8.20
C GLU A 13 -5.34 14.25 7.44
N LEU A 14 -6.49 14.27 8.11
CA LEU A 14 -7.73 14.81 7.61
C LEU A 14 -7.46 16.25 7.24
N ALA A 15 -7.83 16.57 6.01
CA ALA A 15 -7.77 17.93 5.54
C ALA A 15 -8.64 18.81 6.45
N SER A 16 -8.04 19.86 6.99
CA SER A 16 -8.83 20.93 7.62
C SER A 16 -9.48 21.74 6.51
N GLU A 17 -10.81 21.77 6.50
CA GLU A 17 -11.60 22.46 5.48
C GLU A 17 -11.91 23.89 5.93
N VAL A 18 -11.67 24.87 5.06
CA VAL A 18 -11.95 26.29 5.31
C VAL A 18 -13.23 26.66 4.57
N TYR A 19 -14.24 27.08 5.31
CA TYR A 19 -15.52 27.53 4.79
C TYR A 19 -15.65 29.04 4.94
N SER A 20 -16.29 29.66 3.95
CA SER A 20 -16.79 31.03 4.04
C SER A 20 -18.01 31.12 4.97
N ALA A 21 -18.38 32.33 5.39
CA ALA A 21 -19.52 32.53 6.29
C ALA A 21 -20.87 32.11 5.66
N ASP A 22 -20.94 32.07 4.33
CA ASP A 22 -22.04 31.57 3.51
C ASP A 22 -21.96 30.06 3.21
N GLY A 23 -20.98 29.35 3.78
CA GLY A 23 -20.87 27.89 3.70
C GLY A 23 -20.20 27.36 2.42
N VAL A 24 -19.64 28.23 1.57
CA VAL A 24 -18.84 27.82 0.40
C VAL A 24 -17.46 27.38 0.86
N LEU A 25 -17.02 26.18 0.44
CA LEU A 25 -15.67 25.67 0.69
C LEU A 25 -14.64 26.53 -0.06
N LEU A 26 -13.80 27.24 0.69
CA LEU A 26 -12.76 28.13 0.16
C LEU A 26 -11.44 27.39 -0.10
N GLY A 27 -11.19 26.29 0.60
CA GLY A 27 -9.98 25.49 0.43
C GLY A 27 -9.80 24.44 1.51
N LYS A 28 -8.78 23.60 1.34
CA LYS A 28 -8.44 22.53 2.27
C LYS A 28 -6.95 22.61 2.63
N TYR A 29 -6.62 22.53 3.91
CA TYR A 29 -5.25 22.38 4.41
C TYR A 29 -4.99 20.92 4.76
N PHE A 30 -4.09 20.27 4.02
CA PHE A 30 -3.72 18.88 4.22
C PHE A 30 -2.21 18.68 3.96
N ARG A 31 -1.61 17.65 4.56
CA ARG A 31 -0.27 17.19 4.17
C ARG A 31 -0.31 16.30 2.93
N GLU A 32 -1.38 15.51 2.78
CA GLU A 32 -1.69 14.67 1.61
C GLU A 32 -3.19 14.84 1.27
N ASN A 33 -3.55 15.12 0.01
CA ASN A 33 -4.93 15.40 -0.39
C ASN A 33 -5.75 14.11 -0.46
N ARG A 34 -6.27 13.63 0.68
CA ARG A 34 -7.03 12.39 0.75
C ARG A 34 -8.46 12.65 1.19
N THR A 35 -9.40 12.05 0.47
CA THR A 35 -10.79 11.92 0.92
C THR A 35 -11.01 10.46 1.32
N PRO A 36 -11.00 10.13 2.63
CA PRO A 36 -11.10 8.75 3.06
C PRO A 36 -12.40 8.10 2.56
N ALA A 37 -12.30 7.14 1.66
CA ALA A 37 -13.42 6.34 1.20
C ALA A 37 -13.58 5.10 2.09
N GLU A 38 -14.81 4.82 2.53
CA GLU A 38 -15.15 3.52 3.11
C GLU A 38 -15.22 2.47 2.00
N TYR A 39 -14.92 1.21 2.31
CA TYR A 39 -14.96 0.14 1.29
C TYR A 39 -16.34 0.04 0.62
N ARG A 40 -17.41 0.27 1.39
CA ARG A 40 -18.80 0.21 0.90
C ARG A 40 -19.15 1.30 -0.12
N ASP A 41 -18.37 2.38 -0.16
CA ASP A 41 -18.58 3.51 -1.06
C ASP A 41 -17.78 3.32 -2.37
N LEU A 42 -16.97 2.26 -2.45
CA LEU A 42 -16.18 1.94 -3.63
C LEU A 42 -17.03 1.25 -4.71
N PRO A 43 -17.00 1.74 -5.97
CA PRO A 43 -17.65 1.05 -7.07
C PRO A 43 -17.07 -0.36 -7.27
N GLN A 44 -17.92 -1.38 -7.41
CA GLN A 44 -17.47 -2.77 -7.54
C GLN A 44 -16.57 -2.98 -8.76
N ASN A 45 -16.87 -2.31 -9.88
CA ASN A 45 -16.05 -2.32 -11.09
C ASN A 45 -14.63 -1.78 -10.87
N LEU A 46 -14.44 -0.82 -9.96
CA LEU A 46 -13.11 -0.32 -9.59
C LEU A 46 -12.31 -1.41 -8.86
N VAL A 47 -12.95 -2.06 -7.88
CA VAL A 47 -12.35 -3.15 -7.11
C VAL A 47 -11.98 -4.31 -8.03
N ASP A 48 -12.90 -4.73 -8.89
CA ASP A 48 -12.69 -5.84 -9.84
C ASP A 48 -11.58 -5.53 -10.84
N ALA A 49 -11.54 -4.32 -11.38
CA ALA A 49 -10.49 -3.90 -12.31
C ALA A 49 -9.11 -3.88 -11.63
N LEU A 50 -9.03 -3.37 -10.40
CA LEU A 50 -7.79 -3.35 -9.63
C LEU A 50 -7.30 -4.77 -9.31
N VAL A 51 -8.18 -5.65 -8.82
CA VAL A 51 -7.84 -7.06 -8.58
C VAL A 51 -7.39 -7.74 -9.88
N ALA A 52 -8.11 -7.55 -10.98
CA ALA A 52 -7.76 -8.20 -12.25
C ALA A 52 -6.40 -7.76 -12.82
N THR A 53 -6.00 -6.51 -12.58
CA THR A 53 -4.77 -5.92 -13.13
C THR A 53 -3.56 -6.10 -12.21
N GLU A 54 -3.70 -5.86 -10.92
CA GLU A 54 -2.59 -5.86 -9.96
C GLU A 54 -2.42 -7.20 -9.25
N ASP A 55 -3.51 -7.90 -8.92
CA ASP A 55 -3.46 -9.10 -8.07
C ASP A 55 -4.65 -10.04 -8.27
N VAL A 56 -4.68 -10.75 -9.39
CA VAL A 56 -5.83 -11.58 -9.82
C VAL A 56 -6.23 -12.68 -8.84
N ARG A 57 -5.36 -13.02 -7.88
CA ARG A 57 -5.60 -14.03 -6.84
C ARG A 57 -5.65 -13.41 -5.45
N PHE A 58 -5.94 -12.12 -5.35
CA PHE A 58 -5.94 -11.37 -4.11
C PHE A 58 -6.67 -12.10 -2.98
N GLU A 59 -7.87 -12.61 -3.23
CA GLU A 59 -8.69 -13.33 -2.25
C GLU A 59 -8.15 -14.72 -1.86
N GLN A 60 -7.21 -15.28 -2.62
CA GLN A 60 -6.77 -16.69 -2.49
C GLN A 60 -5.44 -16.86 -1.74
N HIS A 61 -4.73 -15.78 -1.42
CA HIS A 61 -3.43 -15.84 -0.74
C HIS A 61 -3.41 -15.02 0.56
N SER A 62 -2.38 -15.19 1.38
CA SER A 62 -2.21 -14.46 2.66
C SER A 62 -1.01 -13.52 2.60
N GLY A 63 -1.05 -12.53 1.70
CA GLY A 63 0.00 -11.54 1.49
C GLY A 63 1.07 -11.87 0.46
N ILE A 64 1.26 -13.15 0.10
CA ILE A 64 2.24 -13.56 -0.91
C ILE A 64 1.60 -14.56 -1.86
N ASP A 65 1.62 -14.25 -3.15
CA ASP A 65 1.21 -15.17 -4.20
C ASP A 65 2.43 -15.87 -4.82
N PHE A 66 2.70 -17.09 -4.35
CA PHE A 66 3.79 -17.91 -4.83
C PHE A 66 3.67 -18.23 -6.34
N LYS A 67 2.45 -18.39 -6.86
CA LYS A 67 2.24 -18.65 -8.31
C LYS A 67 2.62 -17.42 -9.13
N SER A 68 2.27 -16.22 -8.67
CA SER A 68 2.67 -14.97 -9.34
C SER A 68 4.17 -14.75 -9.29
N ILE A 69 4.84 -15.07 -8.17
CA ILE A 69 6.30 -15.01 -8.05
C ILE A 69 6.96 -15.96 -9.04
N MET A 70 6.56 -17.23 -9.05
CA MET A 70 7.16 -18.24 -9.96
C MET A 70 6.95 -17.86 -11.43
N ARG A 71 5.75 -17.37 -11.79
CA ARG A 71 5.46 -16.86 -13.13
C ARG A 71 6.37 -15.67 -13.49
N ALA A 72 6.53 -14.71 -12.59
CA ALA A 72 7.36 -13.53 -12.82
C ALA A 72 8.83 -13.92 -12.99
N VAL A 73 9.35 -14.86 -12.19
CA VAL A 73 10.73 -15.37 -12.30
C VAL A 73 10.93 -16.13 -13.61
N ALA A 74 10.03 -17.06 -13.96
CA ALA A 74 10.11 -17.84 -15.19
C ALA A 74 10.01 -16.96 -16.45
N GLY A 75 9.18 -15.90 -16.40
CA GLY A 75 9.03 -14.91 -17.46
C GLY A 75 10.08 -13.80 -17.46
N LEU A 76 11.09 -13.85 -16.58
CA LEU A 76 12.09 -12.79 -16.39
C LEU A 76 11.47 -11.39 -16.21
N GLY A 77 10.31 -11.32 -15.55
CA GLY A 77 9.54 -10.10 -15.31
C GLY A 77 8.67 -9.62 -16.49
N ARG A 78 8.73 -10.27 -17.66
CA ARG A 78 7.90 -9.90 -18.84
C ARG A 78 6.47 -10.42 -18.75
N SER A 79 6.23 -11.44 -17.92
CA SER A 79 4.91 -12.06 -17.73
C SER A 79 4.11 -11.44 -16.58
N GLY A 80 4.32 -10.16 -16.31
CA GLY A 80 3.70 -9.40 -15.22
C GLY A 80 4.49 -9.43 -13.90
N GLY A 81 4.04 -8.62 -12.94
CA GLY A 81 4.61 -8.51 -11.61
C GLY A 81 4.36 -9.75 -10.74
N GLY A 82 5.24 -9.95 -9.76
CA GLY A 82 5.08 -10.96 -8.70
C GLY A 82 4.63 -10.40 -7.35
N SER A 83 4.37 -9.10 -7.27
CA SER A 83 3.96 -8.42 -6.04
C SER A 83 2.43 -8.47 -5.87
N THR A 84 1.96 -8.51 -4.62
CA THR A 84 0.54 -8.52 -4.26
C THR A 84 0.07 -7.14 -3.81
N LEU A 85 -1.24 -6.90 -3.76
CA LEU A 85 -1.80 -5.65 -3.22
C LEU A 85 -1.33 -5.43 -1.77
N SER A 86 -1.34 -6.49 -0.94
CA SER A 86 -0.88 -6.44 0.45
C SER A 86 0.60 -6.04 0.58
N GLN A 87 1.45 -6.45 -0.37
CA GLN A 87 2.85 -6.00 -0.44
C GLN A 87 2.97 -4.52 -0.80
N GLN A 88 2.15 -4.05 -1.75
CA GLN A 88 2.13 -2.63 -2.13
C GLN A 88 1.65 -1.74 -0.97
N VAL A 89 0.60 -2.16 -0.24
CA VAL A 89 0.15 -1.48 0.99
C VAL A 89 1.26 -1.46 2.04
N ALA A 90 1.89 -2.62 2.31
CA ALA A 90 3.01 -2.69 3.26
C ALA A 90 4.15 -1.74 2.89
N LYS A 91 4.46 -1.62 1.60
CA LYS A 91 5.51 -0.74 1.11
C LYS A 91 5.23 0.73 1.39
N VAL A 92 4.01 1.19 1.17
CA VAL A 92 3.60 2.58 1.43
C VAL A 92 3.54 2.85 2.94
N LEU A 93 2.86 2.00 3.69
CA LEU A 93 2.64 2.19 5.13
C LEU A 93 3.93 2.17 5.95
N PHE A 94 4.88 1.32 5.58
CA PHE A 94 6.13 1.17 6.31
C PHE A 94 7.33 1.82 5.61
N LYS A 95 7.08 2.57 4.52
CA LYS A 95 8.11 3.28 3.72
C LYS A 95 9.34 2.41 3.49
N THR A 96 9.12 1.18 3.01
CA THR A 96 10.19 0.17 2.89
C THR A 96 11.17 0.45 1.74
N ARG A 97 11.12 1.62 1.08
CA ARG A 97 12.12 2.01 0.09
C ARG A 97 13.38 2.60 0.73
N PRO A 98 14.57 2.40 0.15
CA PRO A 98 15.79 3.10 0.57
C PRO A 98 15.63 4.61 0.38
N GLY A 99 15.89 5.42 1.42
CA GLY A 99 15.86 6.89 1.38
C GLY A 99 14.54 7.55 1.80
N GLU A 100 13.45 6.79 1.92
CA GLU A 100 12.23 7.27 2.58
C GLU A 100 12.33 6.94 4.08
N ALA A 101 12.00 7.90 4.94
CA ALA A 101 12.24 7.91 6.40
C ALA A 101 11.60 6.74 7.18
N SER A 102 12.11 5.52 6.98
CA SER A 102 11.84 4.35 7.80
C SER A 102 13.14 3.82 8.38
N ASN A 103 13.18 3.69 9.71
CA ASN A 103 14.24 3.02 10.47
C ASN A 103 14.38 1.52 10.12
N LEU A 104 13.66 1.02 9.10
CA LEU A 104 13.69 -0.36 8.63
C LEU A 104 14.83 -0.63 7.65
N ASN A 105 15.31 0.39 6.92
CA ASN A 105 16.34 0.24 5.90
C ASN A 105 17.72 0.80 6.28
N ASP A 106 17.90 1.32 7.50
CA ASP A 106 19.17 1.95 7.96
C ASP A 106 20.33 0.97 8.21
N GLY A 107 20.11 -0.34 8.08
CA GLY A 107 21.18 -1.31 8.20
C GLY A 107 22.16 -1.23 7.02
N LYS A 108 23.48 -1.30 7.30
CA LYS A 108 24.58 -1.33 6.30
C LYS A 108 24.41 -2.33 5.15
N LEU A 109 23.58 -3.37 5.34
CA LEU A 109 23.30 -4.42 4.34
C LEU A 109 22.11 -4.11 3.41
N ASN A 110 21.28 -3.10 3.69
CA ASN A 110 20.12 -2.74 2.85
C ASN A 110 20.46 -1.69 1.77
N GLY A 111 21.62 -1.05 1.84
CA GLY A 111 21.94 0.16 1.06
C GLY A 111 22.58 -0.06 -0.32
N GLY A 112 23.05 -1.26 -0.67
CA GLY A 112 23.82 -1.44 -1.91
C GLY A 112 23.65 -2.80 -2.60
N GLY A 113 23.28 -2.76 -3.89
CA GLY A 113 23.29 -3.92 -4.79
C GLY A 113 22.10 -4.88 -4.68
N LYS A 114 22.18 -6.00 -5.43
CA LYS A 114 21.10 -7.02 -5.52
C LYS A 114 20.76 -7.65 -4.16
N LEU A 115 21.72 -7.73 -3.24
CA LEU A 115 21.51 -8.33 -1.92
C LEU A 115 20.64 -7.44 -1.00
N GLY A 116 20.86 -6.13 -1.01
CA GLY A 116 20.03 -5.18 -0.24
C GLY A 116 18.57 -5.20 -0.70
N LEU A 117 18.35 -5.23 -2.02
CA LEU A 117 17.02 -5.36 -2.63
C LEU A 117 16.28 -6.63 -2.17
N LEU A 118 16.98 -7.77 -2.07
CA LEU A 118 16.40 -9.02 -1.56
C LEU A 118 16.02 -8.90 -0.08
N ILE A 119 16.86 -8.30 0.76
CA ILE A 119 16.56 -8.11 2.18
C ILE A 119 15.33 -7.21 2.36
N THR A 120 15.27 -6.10 1.63
CA THR A 120 14.10 -5.20 1.62
C THR A 120 12.85 -5.94 1.17
N LYS A 121 12.94 -6.78 0.12
CA LYS A 121 11.79 -7.56 -0.37
C LYS A 121 11.31 -8.59 0.66
N THR A 122 12.21 -9.26 1.37
CA THR A 122 11.85 -10.18 2.46
C THR A 122 11.15 -9.45 3.62
N LYS A 123 11.58 -8.22 3.96
CA LYS A 123 10.88 -7.39 4.96
C LYS A 123 9.47 -7.03 4.50
N GLU A 124 9.31 -6.65 3.24
CA GLU A 124 8.01 -6.37 2.63
C GLU A 124 7.08 -7.59 2.71
N TRP A 125 7.58 -8.79 2.43
CA TRP A 125 6.84 -10.04 2.57
C TRP A 125 6.37 -10.30 4.00
N LEU A 126 7.23 -10.13 5.00
CA LEU A 126 6.85 -10.30 6.41
C LEU A 126 5.77 -9.29 6.83
N LEU A 127 5.86 -8.05 6.35
CA LEU A 127 4.88 -7.00 6.63
C LEU A 127 3.54 -7.28 5.93
N ALA A 128 3.55 -7.76 4.69
CA ALA A 128 2.35 -8.17 3.96
C ALA A 128 1.63 -9.32 4.67
N ILE A 129 2.35 -10.36 5.08
CA ILE A 129 1.79 -11.47 5.89
C ILE A 129 1.22 -10.93 7.20
N ARG A 130 1.92 -9.99 7.85
CA ARG A 130 1.45 -9.41 9.10
C ARG A 130 0.18 -8.57 8.89
N LEU A 131 0.06 -7.81 7.81
CA LEU A 131 -1.18 -7.10 7.46
C LEU A 131 -2.34 -8.08 7.30
N GLU A 132 -2.15 -9.14 6.53
CA GLU A 132 -3.18 -10.16 6.22
C GLU A 132 -3.61 -10.99 7.44
N ARG A 133 -2.80 -11.02 8.49
CA ARG A 133 -3.18 -11.64 9.77
C ARG A 133 -4.01 -10.72 10.67
N ASN A 134 -3.93 -9.40 10.49
CA ASN A 134 -4.57 -8.43 11.37
C ASN A 134 -5.71 -7.67 10.69
N TYR A 135 -5.79 -7.71 9.37
CA TYR A 135 -6.79 -7.02 8.56
C TYR A 135 -7.41 -7.97 7.55
N THR A 136 -8.70 -7.76 7.27
CA THR A 136 -9.45 -8.43 6.23
C THR A 136 -9.05 -7.93 4.83
N LYS A 137 -9.37 -8.72 3.81
CA LYS A 137 -9.14 -8.36 2.40
C LYS A 137 -9.75 -7.02 2.02
N ARG A 138 -10.96 -6.75 2.51
CA ARG A 138 -11.68 -5.49 2.30
C ARG A 138 -10.96 -4.31 2.95
N GLU A 139 -10.45 -4.47 4.16
CA GLU A 139 -9.67 -3.42 4.83
C GLU A 139 -8.35 -3.15 4.11
N ILE A 140 -7.66 -4.19 3.65
CA ILE A 140 -6.43 -4.03 2.85
C ILE A 140 -6.72 -3.33 1.52
N MET A 141 -7.80 -3.71 0.83
CA MET A 141 -8.23 -3.05 -0.40
C MET A 141 -8.56 -1.57 -0.17
N ARG A 142 -9.28 -1.27 0.91
CA ARG A 142 -9.55 0.10 1.33
C ARG A 142 -8.25 0.85 1.59
N MET A 143 -7.32 0.27 2.34
CA MET A 143 -6.02 0.91 2.61
C MET A 143 -5.29 1.19 1.31
N TYR A 144 -5.24 0.25 0.37
CA TYR A 144 -4.60 0.45 -0.93
C TYR A 144 -5.17 1.66 -1.65
N LEU A 145 -6.50 1.68 -1.84
CA LEU A 145 -7.19 2.72 -2.58
C LEU A 145 -7.17 4.10 -1.91
N ASN A 146 -6.79 4.18 -0.64
CA ASN A 146 -6.66 5.46 0.09
C ASN A 146 -5.20 5.86 0.34
N THR A 147 -4.22 5.03 -0.03
CA THR A 147 -2.80 5.28 0.28
C THR A 147 -1.88 5.26 -0.94
N VAL A 148 -2.23 4.51 -1.97
CA VAL A 148 -1.44 4.41 -3.19
C VAL A 148 -1.74 5.60 -4.11
N ASP A 149 -0.70 6.23 -4.63
CA ASP A 149 -0.80 7.34 -5.58
C ASP A 149 -1.25 6.81 -6.96
N PHE A 150 -2.33 7.35 -7.51
CA PHE A 150 -2.83 7.03 -8.85
C PHE A 150 -2.21 7.91 -9.95
N GLY A 151 -1.26 8.78 -9.59
CA GLY A 151 -0.64 9.77 -10.45
C GLY A 151 -1.33 11.14 -10.34
N SER A 152 -0.64 12.20 -10.76
CA SER A 152 -1.13 13.59 -10.71
C SER A 152 -1.57 14.08 -9.31
N ASN A 153 -0.97 13.56 -8.23
CA ASN A 153 -1.36 13.80 -6.84
C ASN A 153 -2.80 13.38 -6.51
N ALA A 154 -3.36 12.41 -7.25
CA ALA A 154 -4.63 11.78 -6.92
C ALA A 154 -4.36 10.56 -6.03
N TYR A 155 -5.01 10.55 -4.86
CA TYR A 155 -4.92 9.51 -3.85
C TYR A 155 -6.31 8.98 -3.51
#